data_AF-A0A258H6T2-F1
#
_entry.id   AF-A0A258H6T2-F1
#
_cell.length_a   1.000
_cell.length_b   1.000
_cell.length_c   1.000
_cell.angle_alpha   90.00
_cell.angle_beta   90.00
_cell.angle_gamma   90.00
#
_symmetry.space_group_name_H-M   'P 1'
#
loop_
_entity.id
_entity.type
_entity.pdbx_description
1 polymer ?
#
loop_
_entity_poly.entity_id
_entity_poly.type
_entity_poly.pdbx_seq_one_letter_code
_entity_poly.pdbx_strand_id
1 'polypeptide(L)' 'MLEYLRTVLAEFAITTVNVTTLDDMYEAATLVAVDRFGIVLAVKHRHVAICLPWNTVFEIEIEE' A
#
# COMPACT_ATOMS: atom_id res chain seq x y z
N MET A 1 -11.14 4.84 -3.81
CA MET A 1 -9.86 4.22 -3.41
C MET A 1 -9.26 4.93 -2.18
N LEU A 2 -8.82 6.19 -2.28
CA LEU A 2 -8.23 6.93 -1.14
C LEU A 2 -9.04 6.85 0.16
N GLU A 3 -10.31 7.25 0.12
CA GLU A 3 -11.17 7.24 1.32
C GLU A 3 -11.39 5.84 1.88
N TYR A 4 -11.47 4.82 1.02
CA TYR A 4 -11.58 3.43 1.46
C TYR A 4 -10.33 2.97 2.21
N LEU A 5 -9.13 3.23 1.66
CA LEU A 5 -7.86 2.87 2.30
C LEU A 5 -7.64 3.64 3.61
N ARG A 6 -8.12 4.88 3.70
CA ARG A 6 -8.12 5.63 4.96
C ARG A 6 -8.97 4.95 6.02
N THR A 7 -10.16 4.48 5.66
CA THR A 7 -11.02 3.70 6.57
C THR A 7 -10.33 2.41 7.01
N VAL A 8 -9.75 1.66 6.06
CA VAL A 8 -9.01 0.41 6.36
C VAL A 8 -7.87 0.67 7.35
N LEU A 9 -7.04 1.69 7.12
CA LEU A 9 -5.95 2.01 8.04
C LEU A 9 -6.44 2.47 9.42
N ALA A 10 -7.57 3.20 9.48
CA ALA A 10 -8.17 3.60 10.74
C ALA A 10 -8.73 2.41 11.54
N GLU A 11 -9.20 1.37 10.85
CA GLU A 11 -9.80 0.17 11.46
C GLU A 11 -8.75 -0.85 11.93
N PHE A 12 -7.75 -1.13 11.09
CA PHE A 12 -6.82 -2.25 11.32
C PHE A 12 -5.48 -1.83 11.94
N ALA A 13 -5.15 -0.53 11.97
CA ALA A 13 -3.86 0.07 12.36
C ALA A 13 -2.63 -0.39 11.54
N ILE A 14 -2.62 -1.64 11.07
CA ILE A 14 -1.63 -2.28 10.21
C ILE A 14 -2.41 -3.14 9.21
N THR A 15 -2.13 -2.97 7.91
CA THR A 15 -2.80 -3.74 6.85
C THR A 15 -1.76 -4.34 5.92
N THR A 16 -1.76 -5.67 5.76
CA THR A 16 -0.94 -6.35 4.77
C THR A 16 -1.63 -6.25 3.41
N VAL A 17 -0.85 -5.92 2.38
CA VAL A 17 -1.35 -5.68 1.03
C VAL A 17 -0.40 -6.26 -0.01
N ASN A 18 -0.98 -6.66 -1.14
CA ASN A 18 -0.26 -6.88 -2.39
C ASN A 18 -0.55 -5.70 -3.32
N VAL A 19 0.50 -5.07 -3.87
CA VAL A 19 0.35 -3.89 -4.73
C VAL A 19 0.94 -4.16 -6.10
N THR A 20 0.09 -4.07 -7.12
CA THR A 20 0.48 -4.19 -8.53
C THR A 20 0.72 -2.80 -9.10
N THR A 21 1.88 -2.60 -9.70
CA THR A 21 2.27 -1.35 -10.38
C THR A 21 2.56 -1.57 -11.85
N LEU A 22 2.89 -0.49 -12.57
CA LEU A 22 3.37 -0.55 -13.95
C LEU A 22 4.62 -1.43 -14.14
N ASP A 23 5.56 -1.35 -13.19
CA ASP A 23 6.90 -1.90 -13.36
C ASP A 23 7.18 -3.12 -12.47
N ASP A 24 6.43 -3.26 -11.36
CA ASP A 24 6.72 -4.25 -10.31
C ASP A 24 5.45 -4.67 -9.54
N MET A 25 5.56 -5.75 -8.76
CA MET A 25 4.55 -6.21 -7.83
C MET A 25 5.14 -6.34 -6.42
N TYR A 26 4.50 -5.72 -5.44
CA TYR A 26 4.92 -5.72 -4.05
C TYR A 26 4.05 -6.65 -3.23
N GLU A 27 4.53 -7.86 -2.98
CA GLU A 27 3.84 -8.88 -2.19
C GLU A 27 4.09 -8.73 -0.68
N ALA A 28 3.07 -9.08 0.13
CA ALA A 28 3.09 -9.08 1.58
C ALA A 28 3.66 -7.79 2.19
N ALA A 29 3.39 -6.66 1.53
CA ALA A 29 3.81 -5.34 1.98
C ALA A 29 2.86 -4.85 3.07
N THR A 30 3.34 -3.99 3.96
CA THR A 30 2.45 -3.33 4.93
C THR A 30 2.09 -1.95 4.41
N LEU A 31 0.80 -1.64 4.27
CA LEU A 31 0.34 -0.29 4.00
C LEU A 31 0.51 0.55 5.28
N VAL A 32 1.34 1.60 5.20
CA VAL A 32 1.71 2.43 6.36
C VAL A 32 1.03 3.78 6.32
N ALA A 33 0.93 4.37 5.14
CA ALA A 33 0.31 5.67 4.96
C ALA A 33 -0.34 5.79 3.59
N VAL A 34 -1.35 6.65 3.52
CA VAL A 34 -2.07 6.96 2.29
C VAL A 34 -2.45 8.43 2.29
N ASP A 35 -2.23 9.11 1.18
CA ASP A 35 -2.63 10.51 1.01
C ASP A 35 -3.10 10.82 -0.42
N ARG A 36 -3.26 12.11 -0.73
CA ARG A 36 -3.73 12.55 -2.05
C ARG A 36 -2.71 12.32 -3.18
N PHE A 37 -1.45 12.03 -2.85
CA PHE A 37 -0.37 11.85 -3.81
C PHE A 37 -0.03 10.37 -4.03
N GLY A 38 -0.21 9.53 -3.02
CA GLY A 38 0.03 8.09 -3.16
C GLY A 38 -0.09 7.30 -1.87
N ILE A 39 0.69 6.22 -1.81
CA ILE A 39 0.83 5.32 -0.66
C ILE A 39 2.28 5.17 -0.23
N VAL A 40 2.46 4.78 1.02
CA VAL A 40 3.74 4.30 1.55
C VAL A 40 3.57 2.84 1.99
N LEU A 41 4.41 1.98 1.43
CA LEU A 41 4.51 0.57 1.75
C LEU A 41 5.77 0.31 2.57
N ALA A 42 5.67 -0.46 3.66
CA ALA A 42 6.83 -1.05 4.32
C ALA A 42 7.01 -2.49 3.83
N VAL A 43 8.15 -2.77 3.20
CA VAL A 43 8.48 -4.09 2.66
C VAL A 43 9.47 -4.76 3.61
N LYS A 44 8.94 -5.53 4.57
CA LYS A 44 9.70 -6.05 5.73
C LYS A 44 10.90 -6.89 5.32
N HIS A 45 10.74 -7.78 4.34
CA HIS A 45 11.81 -8.69 3.89
C HIS A 45 12.98 -7.94 3.21
N ARG A 46 12.75 -6.72 2.72
CA ARG A 46 13.78 -5.84 2.15
C ARG A 46 14.26 -4.76 3.11
N HIS A 47 13.65 -4.62 4.29
CA HIS A 47 13.92 -3.53 5.25
C HIS A 47 13.87 -2.12 4.62
N VAL A 48 12.92 -1.89 3.71
CA VAL A 48 12.73 -0.60 3.04
C VAL A 48 11.29 -0.09 3.15
N ALA A 49 11.14 1.23 3.07
CA ALA A 49 9.87 1.89 2.79
C ALA A 49 9.85 2.36 1.34
N ILE A 50 8.73 2.15 0.65
CA ILE A 50 8.54 2.47 -0.76
C ILE A 50 7.37 3.43 -0.87
N CYS A 51 7.61 4.59 -1.50
CA CYS A 51 6.58 5.58 -1.79
C CYS A 51 6.11 5.36 -3.23
N LEU A 52 4.83 5.05 -3.41
CA LEU A 52 4.23 4.82 -4.73
C LEU A 52 3.19 5.91 -5.01
N PRO A 53 3.38 6.73 -6.06
CA PRO A 53 2.37 7.69 -6.47
C PRO A 53 1.17 6.98 -7.11
N TRP A 54 -0.01 7.59 -7.05
CA TRP A 54 -1.24 6.96 -7.55
C TRP A 54 -1.21 6.61 -9.04
N ASN A 55 -0.46 7.36 -9.85
CA ASN A 55 -0.36 7.12 -11.29
C ASN A 55 0.45 5.87 -11.65
N THR A 56 1.14 5.24 -10.69
CA THR A 56 1.86 3.99 -10.90
C THR A 56 1.15 2.78 -10.30
N VAL A 57 0.13 2.99 -9.46
CA VAL A 57 -0.59 1.92 -8.75
C VAL A 57 -1.82 1.50 -9.55
N PHE A 58 -1.93 0.21 -9.84
CA PHE A 58 -3.07 -0.35 -10.57
C PHE A 58 -4.05 -1.05 -9.64
N GLU A 59 -3.52 -1.82 -8.71
CA GLU A 59 -4.32 -2.66 -7.81
C GLU A 59 -3.66 -2.74 -6.44
N ILE A 60 -4.49 -2.77 -5.41
CA ILE A 60 -4.11 -3.01 -4.03
C ILE A 60 -5.05 -4.09 -3.53
N GLU A 61 -4.54 -5.30 -3.38
CA GLU A 61 -5.25 -6.39 -2.71
C GLU A 61 -4.96 -6.29 -1.21
N ILE A 62 -6.01 -6.34 -0.40
CA ILE A 62 -5.90 -6.33 1.06
C ILE A 62 -6.03 -7.78 1.52
N GLU A 63 -5.03 -8.29 2.23
CA GLU A 63 -5.10 -9.62 2.83
C GLU A 63 -5.93 -9.55 4.13
N GLU A 64 -6.92 -10.44 4.27
CA GLU A 64 -7.80 -10.57 5.45
C GLU A 64 -7.02 -10.98 6.72
#